data_AF-A0AAV8ZEA8-F1
#
_entry.id   AF-A0AAV8ZEA8-F1
#
_cell.length_a   1.000
_cell.length_b   1.000
_cell.length_c   1.000
_cell.angle_alpha   90.00
_cell.angle_beta   90.00
_cell.angle_gamma   90.00
#
_symmetry.space_group_name_H-M   'P 1'
#
loop_
_entity.id
_entity.type
_entity.pdbx_description
1 polymer ?
#
loop_
_entity_poly.entity_id
_entity_poly.type
_entity_poly.pdbx_seq_one_letter_code
_entity_poly.pdbx_strand_id
1 'polypeptide(L)'
;FHSNLIKFFSFSVVALVYIRYRQVKELCEKNELKPVTKKLNKICLYLGFIACYGVVMVASFQETNVLVVHLMGAAMCFGLGTIYEVLQVSISVLLYPTFGDKLVIIFRGICAVICLITHGLTFAFGVAAWFQFTGTDITKWERKDGGYDLHLISVISEWILAIVTQLFLVSFAGEFRLVQFSEPTMSPREIA
;
A
#
# COMPACT_ATOMS: atom_id res chain seq x y z
N PHE A 1 11.18 20.44 -5.26
CA PHE A 1 10.70 20.30 -3.86
C PHE A 1 9.65 19.21 -3.69
N HIS A 2 8.54 19.22 -4.44
CA HIS A 2 7.47 18.19 -4.33
C HIS A 2 7.95 16.75 -4.58
N SER A 3 8.80 16.49 -5.59
CA SER A 3 9.31 15.13 -5.88
C SER A 3 10.18 14.53 -4.76
N ASN A 4 10.93 15.36 -4.02
CA ASN A 4 11.82 14.86 -2.95
C ASN A 4 11.03 14.43 -1.70
N LEU A 5 9.92 15.12 -1.39
CA LEU A 5 9.05 14.76 -0.28
C LEU A 5 8.39 13.40 -0.51
N ILE A 6 7.92 13.14 -1.73
CA ILE A 6 7.29 11.85 -2.05
C ILE A 6 8.32 10.73 -2.03
N LYS A 7 9.55 10.96 -2.47
CA LYS A 7 10.65 9.97 -2.35
C LYS A 7 10.98 9.63 -0.90
N PHE A 8 11.03 10.63 -0.02
CA PHE A 8 11.20 10.40 1.42
C PHE A 8 10.03 9.64 2.03
N PHE A 9 8.80 9.96 1.61
CA PHE A 9 7.61 9.23 1.98
C PHE A 9 7.69 7.75 1.52
N SER A 10 8.07 7.47 0.27
CA SER A 10 8.28 6.10 -0.22
C SER A 10 9.27 5.31 0.63
N PHE A 11 10.39 5.94 1.03
CA PHE A 11 11.37 5.29 1.91
C PHE A 11 10.77 4.93 3.28
N SER A 12 9.94 5.82 3.84
CA SER A 12 9.23 5.58 5.09
C SER A 12 8.24 4.42 4.98
N VAL A 13 7.54 4.29 3.84
CA VAL A 13 6.65 3.15 3.59
C VAL A 13 7.43 1.84 3.40
N VAL A 14 8.58 1.86 2.72
CA VAL A 14 9.46 0.68 2.63
C VAL A 14 9.90 0.22 4.01
N ALA A 15 10.32 1.15 4.87
CA ALA A 15 10.70 0.85 6.24
C ALA A 15 9.51 0.27 7.03
N LEU A 16 8.32 0.85 6.90
CA LEU A 16 7.09 0.33 7.51
C LEU A 16 6.78 -1.10 7.06
N VAL A 17 6.82 -1.39 5.76
CA VAL A 17 6.58 -2.73 5.21
C VAL A 17 7.58 -3.73 5.77
N TYR A 18 8.86 -3.35 5.85
CA TYR A 18 9.92 -4.20 6.40
C TYR A 18 9.75 -4.44 7.90
N ILE A 19 9.49 -3.39 8.68
CA ILE A 19 9.25 -3.50 10.13
C ILE A 19 8.04 -4.40 10.39
N ARG A 20 6.94 -4.22 9.64
CA ARG A 20 5.76 -5.09 9.73
C ARG A 20 6.12 -6.54 9.44
N TYR A 21 6.88 -6.80 8.38
CA TYR A 21 7.34 -8.15 8.05
C TYR A 21 8.15 -8.77 9.20
N ARG A 22 9.11 -8.03 9.78
CA ARG A 22 9.94 -8.50 10.90
C ARG A 22 9.11 -8.77 12.14
N GLN A 23 8.17 -7.88 12.47
CA GLN A 23 7.26 -8.05 13.60
C GLN A 23 6.44 -9.34 13.49
N VAL A 24 5.80 -9.58 12.33
CA VAL A 24 5.00 -10.79 12.12
C VAL A 24 5.88 -12.04 12.12
N LYS A 25 7.10 -11.96 11.55
CA LYS A 25 8.05 -13.09 11.55
C LYS A 25 8.43 -13.50 12.97
N GLU A 26 8.81 -12.53 13.80
CA GLU A 26 9.17 -12.73 15.20
C GLU A 26 8.02 -13.35 16.00
N LEU A 27 6.80 -12.84 15.83
CA LEU A 27 5.60 -13.39 16.48
C LEU A 27 5.34 -14.84 16.06
N CYS A 28 5.58 -15.18 14.79
CA CYS A 28 5.42 -16.55 14.30
C CYS A 28 6.50 -17.50 14.82
N GLU A 29 7.69 -17.01 15.19
CA GLU A 29 8.77 -17.80 15.76
C GLU A 29 8.54 -18.01 17.27
N LYS A 30 8.04 -17.00 17.99
CA LYS A 30 7.78 -17.06 19.43
C LYS A 30 6.52 -17.82 19.84
N ASN A 31 5.47 -17.80 19.02
CA ASN A 31 4.13 -18.29 19.42
C ASN A 31 3.63 -19.49 18.60
N GLU A 32 4.53 -20.22 17.92
CA GLU A 32 4.18 -21.40 17.08
C GLU A 32 2.99 -21.17 16.13
N LEU A 33 2.89 -19.97 15.55
CA LEU A 33 1.74 -19.59 14.73
C LEU A 33 1.64 -20.44 13.45
N LYS A 34 0.41 -20.51 12.91
CA LYS A 34 0.08 -21.31 11.73
C LYS A 34 1.07 -21.07 10.57
N PRO A 35 1.54 -22.11 9.86
CA PRO A 35 2.46 -21.97 8.72
C PRO A 35 1.97 -21.02 7.62
N VAL A 36 0.64 -20.93 7.44
CA VAL A 36 0.02 -20.00 6.49
C VAL A 36 0.38 -18.55 6.79
N THR A 37 0.48 -18.15 8.06
CA THR A 37 0.83 -16.77 8.46
C THR A 37 2.24 -16.42 7.99
N LYS A 38 3.20 -17.35 8.14
CA LYS A 38 4.59 -17.16 7.67
C LYS A 38 4.64 -16.97 6.14
N LYS A 39 3.86 -17.76 5.39
CA LYS A 39 3.76 -17.66 3.93
C LYS A 39 3.15 -16.33 3.50
N LEU A 40 2.01 -15.95 4.08
CA LEU A 40 1.33 -14.68 3.79
C LEU A 40 2.22 -13.48 4.10
N ASN A 41 2.94 -13.52 5.23
CA ASN A 41 3.87 -12.46 5.62
C ASN A 41 4.99 -12.26 4.59
N LYS A 42 5.57 -13.35 4.07
CA LYS A 42 6.60 -13.27 3.02
C LYS A 42 6.04 -12.73 1.70
N ILE A 43 4.82 -13.14 1.31
CA ILE A 43 4.14 -12.60 0.13
C ILE A 43 3.90 -11.09 0.28
N CYS A 44 3.41 -10.66 1.45
CA CYS A 44 3.19 -9.24 1.74
C CYS A 44 4.47 -8.40 1.65
N LEU A 45 5.62 -8.94 2.08
CA LEU A 45 6.90 -8.23 1.96
C LEU A 45 7.20 -7.88 0.49
N TYR A 46 7.11 -8.87 -0.41
CA TYR A 46 7.39 -8.63 -1.83
C TYR A 46 6.34 -7.72 -2.47
N LEU A 47 5.05 -7.96 -2.22
CA LEU A 47 3.98 -7.09 -2.73
C LEU A 47 4.17 -5.64 -2.26
N GLY A 48 4.47 -5.44 -0.97
CA GLY A 48 4.69 -4.12 -0.40
C GLY A 48 5.90 -3.42 -1.01
N PHE A 49 7.01 -4.12 -1.27
CA PHE A 49 8.16 -3.54 -1.96
C PHE A 49 7.86 -3.14 -3.41
N ILE A 50 7.12 -3.98 -4.14
CA ILE A 50 6.72 -3.67 -5.52
C ILE A 50 5.74 -2.47 -5.53
N ALA A 51 4.81 -2.40 -4.57
CA ALA A 51 3.91 -1.26 -4.41
C ALA A 51 4.67 0.03 -4.08
N CYS A 52 5.65 -0.02 -3.18
CA CYS A 52 6.52 1.12 -2.86
C CYS A 52 7.31 1.61 -4.08
N TYR A 53 7.78 0.69 -4.93
CA TYR A 53 8.40 1.04 -6.20
C TYR A 53 7.42 1.77 -7.14
N GLY A 54 6.16 1.32 -7.18
CA GLY A 54 5.06 2.03 -7.86
C GLY A 54 4.90 3.48 -7.38
N VAL A 55 4.94 3.73 -6.06
CA VAL A 55 4.91 5.10 -5.51
C VAL A 55 6.05 5.95 -6.07
N VAL A 56 7.27 5.41 -6.13
CA VAL A 56 8.42 6.12 -6.70
C VAL A 56 8.20 6.44 -8.18
N MET A 57 7.60 5.53 -8.95
CA MET A 57 7.27 5.76 -10.36
C MET A 57 6.25 6.90 -10.52
N VAL A 58 5.11 6.83 -9.83
CA VAL A 58 4.06 7.87 -9.86
C VAL A 58 4.65 9.24 -9.49
N ALA A 59 5.53 9.28 -8.49
CA ALA A 59 6.18 10.51 -8.03
C ALA A 59 7.23 11.08 -8.99
N SER A 60 7.86 10.21 -9.78
CA SER A 60 8.96 10.58 -10.68
C SER A 60 8.45 10.90 -12.08
N PHE A 61 7.35 10.26 -12.50
CA PHE A 61 6.73 10.40 -13.81
C PHE A 61 5.30 10.86 -13.60
N GLN A 62 5.10 12.18 -13.61
CA GLN A 62 3.76 12.76 -13.58
C GLN A 62 3.02 12.43 -14.88
N GLU A 63 1.69 12.40 -14.79
CA GLU A 63 0.77 12.11 -15.90
C GLU A 63 1.07 12.97 -17.14
N THR A 64 1.39 14.25 -16.92
CA THR A 64 1.72 15.23 -17.96
C THR A 64 3.06 15.00 -18.66
N ASN A 65 3.94 14.17 -18.09
CA ASN A 65 5.29 13.96 -18.62
C ASN A 65 5.37 12.63 -19.39
N VAL A 66 5.05 11.52 -18.71
CA VAL A 66 5.15 10.17 -19.28
C VAL A 66 3.99 9.31 -18.77
N LEU A 67 2.80 9.52 -19.33
CA LEU A 67 1.54 8.88 -18.93
C LEU A 67 1.63 7.36 -18.76
N VAL A 68 2.24 6.65 -19.70
CA VAL A 68 2.33 5.18 -19.64
C VAL A 68 3.08 4.71 -18.39
N VAL A 69 4.20 5.37 -18.07
CA VAL A 69 5.01 5.03 -16.89
C VAL A 69 4.27 5.41 -15.61
N HIS A 70 3.53 6.52 -15.62
CA HIS A 70 2.65 6.92 -14.52
C HIS A 70 1.59 5.85 -14.24
N LEU A 71 0.87 5.39 -15.28
CA LEU A 71 -0.18 4.37 -15.16
C LEU A 71 0.38 3.02 -14.69
N MET A 72 1.56 2.62 -15.16
CA MET A 72 2.26 1.44 -14.63
C MET A 72 2.58 1.60 -13.13
N GLY A 73 3.09 2.77 -12.73
CA GLY A 73 3.35 3.10 -11.34
C GLY A 73 2.07 3.05 -10.48
N ALA A 74 0.97 3.61 -10.98
CA ALA A 74 -0.32 3.61 -10.30
C ALA A 74 -0.89 2.19 -10.13
N ALA A 75 -0.79 1.35 -11.17
CA ALA A 75 -1.20 -0.05 -11.10
C ALA A 75 -0.38 -0.84 -10.05
N MET A 76 0.93 -0.61 -9.99
CA MET A 76 1.80 -1.24 -8.98
C MET A 76 1.48 -0.71 -7.58
N CYS A 77 1.38 0.61 -7.41
CA CYS A 77 1.12 1.26 -6.12
C CYS A 77 -0.24 0.85 -5.55
N PHE A 78 -1.31 1.13 -6.28
CA PHE A 78 -2.67 0.96 -5.79
C PHE A 78 -3.20 -0.46 -5.97
N GLY A 79 -2.91 -1.11 -7.10
CA GLY A 79 -3.36 -2.49 -7.34
C GLY A 79 -2.71 -3.47 -6.35
N LEU A 80 -1.37 -3.52 -6.33
CA LEU A 80 -0.67 -4.40 -5.39
C LEU A 80 -0.75 -3.91 -3.94
N GLY A 81 -0.87 -2.59 -3.72
CA GLY A 81 -1.12 -2.00 -2.39
C GLY A 81 -2.44 -2.47 -1.79
N THR A 82 -3.53 -2.46 -2.58
CA THR A 82 -4.85 -2.95 -2.12
C THR A 82 -4.79 -4.44 -1.77
N ILE A 83 -4.10 -5.26 -2.57
CA ILE A 83 -3.89 -6.69 -2.26
C ILE A 83 -3.08 -6.83 -0.96
N TYR A 84 -2.02 -6.03 -0.79
CA TYR A 84 -1.24 -6.00 0.44
C TYR A 84 -2.10 -5.68 1.68
N GLU A 85 -2.98 -4.67 1.61
CA GLU A 85 -3.86 -4.27 2.70
C GLU A 85 -4.81 -5.41 3.11
N VAL A 86 -5.46 -6.07 2.16
CA VAL A 86 -6.35 -7.22 2.41
C VAL A 86 -5.59 -8.37 3.09
N LEU A 87 -4.38 -8.66 2.62
CA LEU A 87 -3.54 -9.69 3.24
C LEU A 87 -3.06 -9.28 4.63
N GLN A 88 -2.77 -8.00 4.87
CA GLN A 88 -2.41 -7.50 6.20
C GLN A 88 -3.57 -7.55 7.20
N VAL A 89 -4.81 -7.31 6.76
CA VAL A 89 -6.01 -7.57 7.59
C VAL A 89 -6.08 -9.05 7.95
N SER A 90 -5.93 -9.93 6.95
CA SER A 90 -5.96 -11.39 7.15
C SER A 90 -4.89 -11.85 8.14
N ILE A 91 -3.65 -11.35 8.00
CA ILE A 91 -2.56 -11.61 8.95
C ILE A 91 -2.94 -11.09 10.34
N SER A 92 -3.49 -9.87 10.45
CA SER A 92 -3.86 -9.30 11.75
C SER A 92 -4.94 -10.13 12.47
N VAL A 93 -5.90 -10.68 11.73
CA VAL A 93 -6.90 -11.63 12.27
C VAL A 93 -6.23 -12.93 12.72
N LEU A 94 -5.26 -13.45 11.96
CA LEU A 94 -4.53 -14.67 12.32
C LEU A 94 -3.59 -14.49 13.53
N LEU A 95 -3.19 -13.26 13.83
CA LEU A 95 -2.39 -12.92 15.01
C LEU A 95 -3.24 -12.72 16.26
N TYR A 96 -4.52 -12.38 16.13
CA TYR A 96 -5.43 -12.19 17.25
C TYR A 96 -5.85 -13.55 17.86
N PRO A 97 -5.95 -13.69 19.20
CA PRO A 97 -5.78 -12.66 20.23
C PRO A 97 -4.34 -12.50 20.74
N THR A 98 -3.37 -13.26 20.23
CA THR A 98 -1.97 -13.23 20.69
C THR A 98 -1.31 -11.87 20.50
N PHE A 99 -1.64 -11.17 19.41
CA PHE A 99 -1.12 -9.84 19.11
C PHE A 99 -2.13 -9.00 18.35
N GLY A 100 -2.18 -7.71 18.67
CA GLY A 100 -3.03 -6.72 18.01
C GLY A 100 -4.32 -6.42 18.78
N ASP A 101 -4.84 -5.21 18.55
CA ASP A 101 -6.10 -4.75 19.15
C ASP A 101 -7.28 -5.01 18.20
N LYS A 102 -8.41 -5.47 18.74
CA LYS A 102 -9.59 -5.83 17.95
C LYS A 102 -10.18 -4.64 17.18
N LEU A 103 -10.20 -3.44 17.78
CA LEU A 103 -10.72 -2.24 17.12
C LEU A 103 -9.80 -1.80 15.98
N VAL A 104 -8.48 -1.91 16.16
CA VAL A 104 -7.50 -1.65 15.09
C VAL A 104 -7.67 -2.63 13.93
N ILE A 105 -7.93 -3.91 14.20
CA ILE A 105 -8.19 -4.92 13.15
C ILE A 105 -9.48 -4.58 12.38
N ILE A 106 -10.56 -4.21 13.07
CA ILE A 106 -11.82 -3.80 12.44
C ILE A 106 -11.60 -2.55 11.59
N PHE A 107 -10.89 -1.55 12.12
CA PHE A 107 -10.54 -0.34 11.38
C PHE A 107 -9.78 -0.66 10.08
N ARG A 108 -8.72 -1.49 10.16
CA ARG A 108 -7.98 -1.94 8.98
C ARG A 108 -8.86 -2.66 7.98
N GLY A 109 -9.80 -3.49 8.46
CA GLY A 109 -10.78 -4.17 7.61
C GLY A 109 -11.68 -3.19 6.86
N ILE A 110 -12.19 -2.16 7.54
CA ILE A 110 -13.01 -1.10 6.92
C ILE A 110 -12.19 -0.36 5.87
N CYS A 111 -10.96 0.05 6.20
CA CYS A 111 -10.06 0.70 5.24
C CYS A 111 -9.82 -0.17 4.00
N ALA A 112 -9.49 -1.45 4.16
CA ALA A 112 -9.23 -2.35 3.04
C ALA A 112 -10.46 -2.56 2.14
N VAL A 113 -11.67 -2.61 2.72
CA VAL A 113 -12.92 -2.69 1.95
C VAL A 113 -13.15 -1.41 1.14
N ILE A 114 -12.95 -0.24 1.77
CA ILE A 114 -13.07 1.05 1.07
C ILE A 114 -12.06 1.11 -0.07
N CYS A 115 -10.78 0.79 0.18
CA CYS A 115 -9.73 0.76 -0.83
C CYS A 115 -10.08 -0.18 -2.00
N LEU A 116 -10.59 -1.38 -1.71
CA LEU A 116 -10.98 -2.33 -2.75
C LEU A 116 -12.08 -1.77 -3.67
N ILE A 117 -13.11 -1.15 -3.08
CA ILE A 117 -14.20 -0.51 -3.83
C ILE A 117 -13.65 0.66 -4.64
N THR A 118 -12.93 1.59 -4.02
CA THR A 118 -12.44 2.80 -4.71
C THR A 118 -11.39 2.50 -5.76
N HIS A 119 -10.57 1.46 -5.57
CA HIS A 119 -9.66 0.96 -6.61
C HIS A 119 -10.43 0.43 -7.83
N GLY A 120 -11.47 -0.38 -7.59
CA GLY A 120 -12.35 -0.87 -8.66
C GLY A 120 -13.04 0.27 -9.41
N LEU A 121 -13.57 1.27 -8.69
CA LEU A 121 -14.19 2.46 -9.28
C LEU A 121 -13.20 3.28 -10.10
N THR A 122 -12.03 3.59 -9.55
CA THR A 122 -10.96 4.32 -10.25
C THR A 122 -10.62 3.63 -11.57
N PHE A 123 -10.38 2.31 -11.54
CA PHE A 123 -10.00 1.60 -12.76
C PHE A 123 -11.15 1.50 -13.76
N ALA A 124 -12.34 1.09 -13.31
CA ALA A 124 -13.49 0.88 -14.21
C ALA A 124 -13.94 2.19 -14.87
N PHE A 125 -14.11 3.26 -14.09
CA PHE A 125 -14.54 4.56 -14.60
C PHE A 125 -13.42 5.25 -15.39
N GLY A 126 -12.15 5.09 -15.01
CA GLY A 126 -11.01 5.62 -15.77
C GLY A 126 -10.89 4.99 -17.16
N VAL A 127 -11.03 3.66 -17.25
CA VAL A 127 -11.04 2.94 -18.54
C VAL A 127 -12.27 3.32 -19.37
N ALA A 128 -13.45 3.38 -18.77
CA ALA A 128 -14.67 3.78 -19.48
C ALA A 128 -14.58 5.22 -20.00
N ALA A 129 -14.03 6.14 -19.22
CA ALA A 129 -13.77 7.52 -19.64
C ALA A 129 -12.80 7.56 -20.81
N TRP A 130 -11.70 6.79 -20.76
CA TRP A 130 -10.71 6.72 -21.83
C TRP A 130 -11.34 6.35 -23.18
N PHE A 131 -12.24 5.37 -23.21
CA PHE A 131 -12.92 4.96 -24.44
C PHE A 131 -13.93 6.00 -24.97
N GLN A 132 -14.41 6.89 -24.10
CA GLN A 132 -15.34 7.96 -24.47
C GLN A 132 -14.65 9.29 -24.75
N PHE A 133 -13.33 9.38 -24.54
CA PHE A 133 -12.60 10.64 -24.64
C PHE A 133 -12.61 11.19 -26.07
N THR A 134 -13.02 12.45 -26.21
CA THR A 134 -13.07 13.16 -27.50
C THR A 134 -12.17 14.39 -27.56
N GLY A 135 -11.41 14.68 -26.50
CA GLY A 135 -10.50 15.81 -26.45
C GLY A 135 -9.20 15.54 -27.22
N THR A 136 -8.34 16.56 -27.31
CA THR A 136 -7.06 16.47 -28.03
C THR A 136 -5.87 16.15 -27.12
N ASP A 137 -6.01 16.35 -25.80
CA ASP A 137 -4.96 16.15 -24.80
C ASP A 137 -5.54 15.32 -23.65
N ILE A 138 -5.20 14.02 -23.60
CA ILE A 138 -5.75 13.07 -22.62
C ILE A 138 -5.44 13.43 -21.15
N THR A 139 -4.48 14.33 -20.93
CA THR A 139 -4.10 14.83 -19.59
C THR A 139 -4.93 16.04 -19.15
N LYS A 140 -5.81 16.56 -20.02
CA LYS A 140 -6.66 17.72 -19.75
C LYS A 140 -8.10 17.42 -20.12
N TRP A 141 -8.93 17.38 -19.08
CA TRP A 141 -10.36 17.07 -19.20
C TRP A 141 -11.19 18.32 -19.01
N GLU A 142 -11.93 18.70 -20.05
CA GLU A 142 -12.95 19.76 -20.01
C GLU A 142 -14.34 19.16 -19.95
N ARG A 143 -15.31 19.89 -19.40
CA ARG A 143 -16.72 19.44 -19.29
C ARG A 143 -17.37 19.07 -20.63
N LYS A 144 -16.82 19.57 -21.74
CA LYS A 144 -17.30 19.30 -23.10
C LYS A 144 -16.75 17.99 -23.68
N ASP A 145 -15.69 17.43 -23.08
CA ASP A 145 -15.07 16.20 -23.56
C ASP A 145 -15.94 14.99 -23.21
N GLY A 146 -16.04 14.04 -24.13
CA GLY A 146 -16.75 12.79 -23.87
C GLY A 146 -16.12 12.03 -22.69
N GLY A 147 -16.96 11.43 -21.84
CA GLY A 147 -16.50 10.70 -20.66
C GLY A 147 -16.08 11.56 -19.47
N TYR A 148 -16.22 12.89 -19.51
CA TYR A 148 -15.80 13.80 -18.42
C TYR A 148 -16.34 13.39 -17.04
N ASP A 149 -17.64 13.09 -16.94
CA ASP A 149 -18.25 12.71 -15.66
C ASP A 149 -17.70 11.36 -15.14
N LEU A 150 -17.39 10.42 -16.04
CA LEU A 150 -16.76 9.15 -15.68
C LEU A 150 -15.33 9.38 -15.18
N HIS A 151 -14.56 10.24 -15.87
CA HIS A 151 -13.23 10.62 -15.43
C HIS A 151 -13.28 11.30 -14.05
N LEU A 152 -14.25 12.20 -13.81
CA LEU A 152 -14.43 12.84 -12.52
C LEU A 152 -14.72 11.84 -11.40
N ILE A 153 -15.59 10.85 -11.63
CA ILE A 153 -15.85 9.76 -10.67
C ILE A 153 -14.58 8.96 -10.40
N SER A 154 -13.81 8.64 -11.44
CA SER A 154 -12.53 7.95 -11.33
C SER A 154 -11.56 8.72 -10.44
N VAL A 155 -11.35 10.01 -10.70
CA VAL A 155 -10.43 10.87 -9.94
C VAL A 155 -10.86 11.01 -8.49
N ILE A 156 -12.15 11.25 -8.21
CA ILE A 156 -12.66 11.30 -6.83
C ILE A 156 -12.39 9.98 -6.10
N SER A 157 -12.64 8.84 -6.77
CA SER A 157 -12.38 7.52 -6.22
C SER A 157 -10.89 7.32 -5.93
N GLU A 158 -10.01 7.78 -6.81
CA GLU A 158 -8.55 7.71 -6.65
C GLU A 158 -8.07 8.50 -5.42
N TRP A 159 -8.59 9.71 -5.21
CA TRP A 159 -8.24 10.52 -4.03
C TRP A 159 -8.70 9.86 -2.73
N ILE A 160 -9.89 9.28 -2.71
CA ILE A 160 -10.37 8.51 -1.55
C ILE A 160 -9.46 7.31 -1.30
N LEU A 161 -9.13 6.54 -2.35
CA LEU A 161 -8.20 5.41 -2.28
C LEU A 161 -6.86 5.83 -1.66
N ALA A 162 -6.26 6.90 -2.19
CA ALA A 162 -4.98 7.40 -1.70
C ALA A 162 -5.04 7.76 -0.22
N ILE A 163 -6.06 8.50 0.23
CA ILE A 163 -6.21 8.92 1.63
C ILE A 163 -6.42 7.71 2.54
N VAL A 164 -7.27 6.76 2.15
CA VAL A 164 -7.62 5.61 2.99
C VAL A 164 -6.43 4.64 3.09
N THR A 165 -5.66 4.45 2.03
CA THR A 165 -4.38 3.71 2.08
C THR A 165 -3.40 4.34 3.07
N GLN A 166 -3.30 5.68 3.12
CA GLN A 166 -2.46 6.35 4.12
C GLN A 166 -2.92 6.06 5.54
N LEU A 167 -4.23 6.16 5.80
CA LEU A 167 -4.81 5.85 7.11
C LEU A 167 -4.57 4.39 7.51
N PHE A 168 -4.68 3.45 6.56
CA PHE A 168 -4.35 2.06 6.76
C PHE A 168 -2.89 1.90 7.21
N LEU A 169 -1.94 2.49 6.49
CA LEU A 169 -0.52 2.40 6.83
C LEU A 169 -0.21 3.03 8.20
N VAL A 170 -0.76 4.21 8.48
CA VAL A 170 -0.59 4.89 9.78
C VAL A 170 -1.11 4.05 10.95
N SER A 171 -2.12 3.19 10.73
CA SER A 171 -2.62 2.29 11.77
C SER A 171 -1.56 1.32 12.32
N PHE A 172 -0.44 1.08 11.62
CA PHE A 172 0.68 0.30 12.14
C PHE A 172 1.54 1.06 13.15
N ALA A 173 1.53 2.40 13.12
CA ALA A 173 2.42 3.22 13.93
C ALA A 173 2.24 2.98 15.44
N GLY A 174 1.01 2.72 15.88
CA GLY A 174 0.72 2.38 17.28
C GLY A 174 1.38 1.06 17.71
N GLU A 175 1.32 0.03 16.87
CA GLU A 175 1.91 -1.29 17.15
C GLU A 175 3.44 -1.23 17.12
N PHE A 176 4.03 -0.41 16.27
CA PHE A 176 5.48 -0.29 16.17
C PHE A 176 6.11 0.38 17.38
N ARG A 177 5.39 1.24 18.10
CA ARG A 177 5.85 1.83 19.36
C ARG A 177 6.06 0.77 20.46
N LEU A 178 5.49 -0.42 20.30
CA LEU A 178 5.64 -1.54 21.24
C LEU A 178 6.84 -2.44 20.93
N VAL A 179 7.55 -2.20 19.82
CA VAL A 179 8.72 -3.00 19.44
C VAL A 179 9.95 -2.49 20.18
N GLN A 180 10.58 -3.36 20.98
CA GLN A 180 11.89 -3.11 21.58
C GLN A 180 12.97 -3.85 20.78
N PHE A 181 14.08 -3.17 20.52
CA PHE A 181 15.27 -3.76 19.95
C PHE A 181 16.24 -4.12 21.09
N SER A 182 16.65 -5.39 21.16
CA SER A 182 17.75 -5.84 22.01
C SER A 182 19.04 -5.92 21.20
N GLU A 183 20.15 -5.46 21.77
CA GLU A 183 21.46 -5.61 21.14
C GLU A 183 21.82 -7.09 20.93
N PRO A 184 22.49 -7.44 19.81
CA PRO A 184 22.97 -8.80 19.61
C PRO A 184 24.07 -9.14 20.62
N THR A 185 24.00 -10.31 21.21
CA THR A 185 25.04 -10.83 22.10
C THR A 185 26.34 -11.06 21.33
N MET A 186 27.41 -10.37 21.71
CA MET A 186 28.74 -10.60 21.13
C MET A 186 29.44 -11.74 21.87
N SER A 187 29.71 -12.85 21.19
CA SER A 187 30.60 -13.90 21.69
C SER A 187 31.99 -13.76 21.05
N PRO A 188 33.09 -13.77 21.82
CA PRO A 188 34.44 -13.83 21.26
C PRO A 188 34.58 -15.03 20.32
N ARG A 189 35.26 -14.83 19.19
CA ARG A 189 35.57 -15.91 18.26
C ARG A 189 36.68 -16.77 18.88
N GLU A 190 36.43 -18.05 19.12
CA GLU A 190 37.49 -18.97 19.53
C GLU A 190 38.52 -19.06 18.41
N ILE A 191 39.74 -18.62 18.69
CA ILE A 191 40.89 -18.79 17.80
C ILE A 191 41.55 -20.11 18.23
N ALA A 192 41.37 -21.14 17.39
CA ALA A 192 42.09 -22.40 17.49
C ALA A 192 43.51 -22.27 16.91
#